data_AF-A0A101VGM0-F1
#
_entry.id   AF-A0A101VGM0-F1
#
_cell.length_a   1.000
_cell.length_b   1.000
_cell.length_c   1.000
_cell.angle_alpha   90.00
_cell.angle_beta   90.00
_cell.angle_gamma   90.00
#
_symmetry.space_group_name_H-M   'P 1'
#
loop_
_entity.id
_entity.type
_entity.pdbx_description
1 polymer ?
#
loop_
_entity_poly.entity_id
_entity_poly.type
_entity_poly.pdbx_seq_one_letter_code
_entity_poly.pdbx_strand_id
1 'polypeptide(L)'
;MRFCLSFLICPFLICLALAGCGSSNGGGPVDVAIIGSGESLSSRGVRLSPAAQHLRAATDEGLVAMDASGQIVPALAERWIVTDDGLSYIFRLRNSQWPNGDEITAGQVRRMLLDNLRRLDGTALGLDLAKINDVRAMTGKVIEIKLTGPMPDFLRLLAQPEMGFVRDGRGFGPMQGAHEDGGDIIVLTALPPDMRGLPALANWEETTRKIRVHALSAPQAVEAFASGEVDLVLNGRVSDLPHADTGPLSRGTIRIDAALGLLGLAVRNEEGLLAQAPLREALAMAIDRSALIQAFNIGGWQASPEVVPRSMWGAVEPARLRWASAP
;
A
#
# COMPACT_ATOMS: atom_id res chain seq x y z
N MET A 1 -47.67 50.40 49.80
CA MET A 1 -47.08 50.10 48.47
C MET A 1 -45.98 49.08 48.72
N ARG A 2 -46.18 47.78 48.39
CA ARG A 2 -45.76 47.14 47.11
C ARG A 2 -44.25 47.41 46.85
N PHE A 3 -43.29 46.49 46.75
CA PHE A 3 -43.14 45.02 46.65
C PHE A 3 -41.65 44.72 46.98
N CYS A 4 -41.33 43.75 47.86
CA CYS A 4 -40.61 42.49 47.58
C CYS A 4 -39.32 42.55 46.71
N LEU A 5 -38.14 42.28 47.30
CA LEU A 5 -36.95 41.68 46.64
C LEU A 5 -36.07 41.06 47.74
N SER A 6 -36.18 39.75 48.02
CA SER A 6 -35.53 38.60 47.35
C SER A 6 -34.27 38.15 48.10
N PHE A 7 -34.46 37.08 48.88
CA PHE A 7 -33.44 36.24 49.50
C PHE A 7 -33.56 34.89 48.77
N LEU A 8 -32.52 34.43 48.08
CA LEU A 8 -32.26 32.99 47.81
C LEU A 8 -30.93 32.90 47.05
N ILE A 9 -29.85 32.55 47.75
CA ILE A 9 -29.25 31.21 47.76
C ILE A 9 -28.71 30.82 46.38
N CYS A 10 -27.39 30.96 46.29
CA CYS A 10 -26.49 30.40 45.28
C CYS A 10 -26.72 28.88 45.13
N PRO A 11 -27.10 28.36 43.95
CA PRO A 11 -26.88 26.98 43.61
C PRO A 11 -25.50 26.86 42.98
N PHE A 12 -24.55 26.49 43.83
CA PHE A 12 -23.36 25.75 43.47
C PHE A 12 -23.79 24.38 42.91
N LEU A 13 -23.03 23.85 41.95
CA LEU A 13 -23.09 22.46 41.49
C LEU A 13 -24.33 22.06 40.65
N ILE A 14 -24.21 22.10 39.33
CA ILE A 14 -24.70 21.11 38.34
C ILE A 14 -24.37 21.68 36.94
N CYS A 15 -23.86 20.83 36.04
CA CYS A 15 -23.43 21.08 34.65
C CYS A 15 -21.91 21.21 34.36
N LEU A 16 -21.05 20.54 35.12
CA LEU A 16 -19.83 19.94 34.53
C LEU A 16 -20.12 18.48 34.12
N ALA A 17 -20.98 18.33 33.13
CA ALA A 17 -21.05 17.14 32.28
C ALA A 17 -20.89 17.60 30.84
N LEU A 18 -19.84 18.40 30.59
CA LEU A 18 -19.23 18.42 29.27
C LEU A 18 -18.61 17.05 29.10
N ALA A 19 -19.36 16.14 28.48
CA ALA A 19 -18.82 14.96 27.86
C ALA A 19 -17.59 15.39 27.06
N GLY A 20 -16.42 14.92 27.49
CA GLY A 20 -15.18 15.12 26.77
C GLY A 20 -15.26 14.36 25.46
N CYS A 21 -15.80 15.00 24.42
CA CYS A 21 -15.45 14.71 23.04
C CYS A 21 -14.04 15.28 22.86
N GLY A 22 -13.01 14.46 23.09
CA GLY A 22 -11.63 14.92 23.03
C GLY A 22 -10.62 13.80 23.25
N SER A 23 -10.00 13.41 22.13
CA SER A 23 -8.82 12.56 21.97
C SER A 23 -8.93 11.12 22.48
N SER A 24 -8.82 10.20 21.53
CA SER A 24 -8.40 8.82 21.77
C SER A 24 -7.23 8.83 22.77
N ASN A 25 -7.44 8.21 23.94
CA ASN A 25 -6.35 7.93 24.88
C ASN A 25 -5.26 7.20 24.10
N GLY A 26 -4.04 7.74 24.07
CA GLY A 26 -2.91 7.29 23.23
C GLY A 26 -2.42 5.85 23.42
N GLY A 27 -3.18 4.99 24.10
CA GLY A 27 -2.96 3.55 24.24
C GLY A 27 -4.04 2.66 23.59
N GLY A 28 -5.07 3.23 22.95
CA GLY A 28 -6.09 2.45 22.22
C GLY A 28 -5.58 1.86 20.89
N PRO A 29 -6.37 1.06 20.17
CA PRO A 29 -6.07 0.70 18.78
C PRO A 29 -5.91 1.95 17.90
N VAL A 30 -5.30 1.80 16.72
CA VAL A 30 -5.31 2.81 15.66
C VAL A 30 -6.45 2.47 14.72
N ASP A 31 -7.43 3.35 14.58
CA ASP A 31 -8.59 3.13 13.72
C ASP A 31 -8.31 3.72 12.31
N VAL A 32 -8.43 2.90 11.27
CA VAL A 32 -8.05 3.22 9.89
C VAL A 32 -9.23 2.95 8.96
N ALA A 33 -9.69 3.98 8.24
CA ALA A 33 -10.63 3.82 7.15
C ALA A 33 -9.88 3.69 5.81
N ILE A 34 -10.23 2.69 5.02
CA ILE A 34 -9.81 2.57 3.63
C ILE A 34 -11.02 2.87 2.75
N ILE A 35 -10.89 3.87 1.87
CA ILE A 35 -11.98 4.24 0.96
C ILE A 35 -12.32 3.05 0.04
N GLY A 36 -13.57 2.60 0.08
CA GLY A 36 -14.05 1.41 -0.62
C GLY A 36 -15.49 1.05 -0.27
N SER A 37 -15.85 -0.22 -0.44
CA SER A 37 -17.13 -0.81 -0.01
C SER A 37 -16.90 -1.87 1.08
N GLY A 38 -17.92 -2.23 1.86
CA GLY A 38 -17.79 -3.25 2.91
C GLY A 38 -17.21 -4.58 2.42
N GLU A 39 -17.58 -5.02 1.20
CA GLU A 39 -17.03 -6.23 0.56
C GLU A 39 -15.56 -6.10 0.13
N SER A 40 -14.99 -4.89 0.16
CA SER A 40 -13.61 -4.67 -0.27
C SER A 40 -12.62 -5.37 0.65
N LEU A 41 -12.88 -5.44 1.96
CA LEU A 41 -11.98 -6.10 2.92
C LEU A 41 -11.92 -7.62 2.73
N SER A 42 -13.00 -8.24 2.26
CA SER A 42 -13.12 -9.69 2.06
C SER A 42 -12.78 -10.15 0.64
N SER A 43 -12.31 -9.22 -0.22
CA SER A 43 -11.86 -9.53 -1.58
C SER A 43 -10.79 -10.61 -1.57
N ARG A 44 -10.96 -11.64 -2.41
CA ARG A 44 -10.05 -12.78 -2.54
C ARG A 44 -9.55 -12.94 -3.98
N GLY A 45 -8.40 -13.59 -4.12
CA GLY A 45 -7.82 -13.93 -5.42
C GLY A 45 -6.64 -13.03 -5.83
N VAL A 46 -6.38 -13.00 -7.13
CA VAL A 46 -5.23 -12.29 -7.70
C VAL A 46 -5.48 -10.79 -7.77
N ARG A 47 -6.66 -10.39 -8.26
CA ARG A 47 -7.09 -8.99 -8.34
C ARG A 47 -7.85 -8.62 -7.08
N LEU A 48 -7.12 -8.10 -6.11
CA LEU A 48 -7.68 -7.62 -4.86
C LEU A 48 -8.22 -6.20 -4.97
N SER A 49 -9.22 -5.89 -4.17
CA SER A 49 -9.58 -4.49 -3.87
C SER A 49 -8.39 -3.76 -3.24
N PRO A 50 -8.33 -2.41 -3.29
CA PRO A 50 -7.28 -1.66 -2.61
C PRO A 50 -7.19 -1.96 -1.10
N ALA A 51 -8.34 -2.10 -0.43
CA ALA A 51 -8.38 -2.46 0.98
C ALA A 51 -7.75 -3.83 1.25
N ALA A 52 -8.09 -4.84 0.45
CA ALA A 52 -7.49 -6.16 0.57
C ALA A 52 -5.99 -6.18 0.19
N GLN A 53 -5.54 -5.30 -0.72
CA GLN A 53 -4.11 -5.14 -1.01
C GLN A 53 -3.34 -4.60 0.21
N HIS A 54 -3.89 -3.61 0.92
CA HIS A 54 -3.29 -3.12 2.17
C HIS A 54 -3.24 -4.20 3.25
N LEU A 55 -4.31 -4.99 3.39
CA LEU A 55 -4.32 -6.11 4.32
C LEU A 55 -3.25 -7.15 3.97
N ARG A 56 -3.16 -7.56 2.70
CA ARG A 56 -2.10 -8.45 2.21
C ARG A 56 -0.72 -7.90 2.54
N ALA A 57 -0.47 -6.63 2.27
CA ALA A 57 0.83 -5.99 2.55
C ALA A 57 1.18 -6.00 4.05
N ALA A 58 0.19 -5.98 4.94
CA ALA A 58 0.39 -6.05 6.38
C ALA A 58 0.56 -7.49 6.91
N THR A 59 -0.02 -8.49 6.24
CA THR A 59 -0.04 -9.88 6.74
C THR A 59 0.90 -10.83 6.02
N ASP A 60 1.35 -10.49 4.81
CA ASP A 60 2.06 -11.41 3.93
C ASP A 60 3.39 -10.78 3.46
N GLU A 61 4.52 -11.41 3.80
CA GLU A 61 5.85 -11.08 3.30
C GLU A 61 6.50 -12.29 2.61
N GLY A 62 7.35 -11.99 1.63
CA GLY A 62 8.10 -12.99 0.87
C GLY A 62 9.49 -13.27 1.46
N LEU A 63 10.43 -13.62 0.59
CA LEU A 63 11.85 -13.76 0.97
C LEU A 63 12.45 -12.43 1.44
N VAL A 64 12.06 -11.35 0.77
CA VAL A 64 12.43 -9.96 1.07
C VAL A 64 11.16 -9.12 1.13
N ALA A 65 11.25 -7.93 1.71
CA ALA A 65 10.15 -6.96 1.80
C ALA A 65 10.63 -5.55 1.41
N MET A 66 9.70 -4.61 1.30
CA MET A 66 9.99 -3.19 1.18
C MET A 66 9.70 -2.49 2.50
N ASP A 67 10.60 -1.61 2.93
CA ASP A 67 10.33 -0.73 4.06
C ASP A 67 9.50 0.51 3.66
N ALA A 68 9.21 1.38 4.64
CA ALA A 68 8.45 2.61 4.43
C ALA A 68 9.12 3.60 3.46
N SER A 69 10.41 3.47 3.19
CA SER A 69 11.17 4.26 2.21
C SER A 69 11.27 3.59 0.84
N GLY A 70 10.64 2.42 0.67
CA GLY A 70 10.66 1.63 -0.56
C GLY A 70 11.97 0.88 -0.78
N GLN A 71 12.84 0.77 0.24
CA GLN A 71 14.09 0.02 0.14
C GLN A 71 13.86 -1.46 0.40
N ILE A 72 14.65 -2.29 -0.27
CA ILE A 72 14.57 -3.75 -0.10
C ILE A 72 15.24 -4.13 1.23
N VAL A 73 14.48 -4.79 2.09
CA VAL A 73 14.92 -5.25 3.41
C VAL A 73 14.73 -6.77 3.57
N PRO A 74 15.52 -7.41 4.46
CA PRO A 74 15.33 -8.81 4.81
C PRO A 74 13.95 -9.09 5.43
N ALA A 75 13.26 -10.12 4.94
CA ALA A 75 12.00 -10.63 5.49
C ALA A 75 12.17 -12.08 5.99
N LEU A 76 11.64 -13.10 5.30
CA LEU A 76 11.92 -14.50 5.65
C LEU A 76 13.40 -14.87 5.44
N ALA A 77 14.04 -14.27 4.43
CA ALA A 77 15.48 -14.38 4.26
C ALA A 77 16.19 -13.44 5.26
N GLU A 78 17.22 -13.93 5.94
CA GLU A 78 18.10 -13.11 6.78
C GLU A 78 19.03 -12.24 5.91
N ARG A 79 19.44 -12.77 4.75
CA ARG A 79 20.34 -12.15 3.78
C ARG A 79 20.29 -12.90 2.45
N TRP A 80 20.84 -12.28 1.41
CA TRP A 80 21.02 -12.89 0.11
C TRP A 80 22.36 -12.50 -0.50
N ILE A 81 22.78 -13.27 -1.51
CA ILE A 81 23.94 -12.99 -2.35
C ILE A 81 23.45 -13.08 -3.80
N VAL A 82 23.96 -12.18 -4.65
CA VAL A 82 23.75 -12.19 -6.10
C VAL A 82 25.09 -12.58 -6.73
N THR A 83 25.07 -13.51 -7.69
CA THR A 83 26.28 -13.87 -8.44
C THR A 83 26.72 -12.75 -9.37
N ASP A 84 28.00 -12.71 -9.73
CA ASP A 84 28.59 -11.64 -10.55
C ASP A 84 27.94 -11.49 -11.93
N ASP A 85 27.37 -12.57 -12.46
CA ASP A 85 26.62 -12.60 -13.72
C ASP A 85 25.17 -12.10 -13.60
N GLY A 86 24.68 -11.86 -12.38
CA GLY A 86 23.30 -11.46 -12.10
C GLY A 86 22.26 -12.53 -12.40
N LEU A 87 22.67 -13.79 -12.54
CA LEU A 87 21.79 -14.91 -12.93
C LEU A 87 21.34 -15.79 -11.77
N SER A 88 22.00 -15.73 -10.61
CA SER A 88 21.63 -16.52 -9.44
C SER A 88 21.52 -15.67 -8.19
N TYR A 89 20.41 -15.85 -7.47
CA TYR A 89 20.12 -15.22 -6.20
C TYR A 89 20.01 -16.30 -5.12
N ILE A 90 20.88 -16.23 -4.12
CA ILE A 90 20.99 -17.23 -3.06
C ILE A 90 20.55 -16.60 -1.74
N PHE A 91 19.43 -17.07 -1.20
CA PHE A 91 18.82 -16.58 0.03
C PHE A 91 19.08 -17.54 1.18
N ARG A 92 19.50 -17.02 2.33
CA ARG A 92 19.54 -17.79 3.59
C ARG A 92 18.33 -17.40 4.43
N LEU A 93 17.53 -18.38 4.82
CA LEU A 93 16.30 -18.18 5.58
C LEU A 93 16.59 -18.07 7.08
N ARG A 94 15.78 -17.27 7.78
CA ARG A 94 15.77 -17.15 9.24
C ARG A 94 15.29 -18.44 9.91
N ASN A 95 15.53 -18.52 11.22
CA ASN A 95 14.87 -19.49 12.08
C ASN A 95 13.49 -19.00 12.49
N SER A 96 12.55 -19.06 11.54
CA SER A 96 11.18 -18.59 11.72
C SER A 96 10.19 -19.76 11.84
N GLN A 97 9.07 -19.47 12.49
CA GLN A 97 7.95 -20.39 12.68
C GLN A 97 6.69 -19.80 12.08
N TRP A 98 5.78 -20.67 11.66
CA TRP A 98 4.41 -20.31 11.37
C TRP A 98 3.68 -19.91 12.67
N PRO A 99 2.57 -19.18 12.58
CA PRO A 99 1.73 -18.84 13.74
C PRO A 99 1.29 -20.01 14.63
N ASN A 100 1.26 -21.23 14.08
CA ASN A 100 0.91 -22.45 14.80
C ASN A 100 2.12 -23.11 15.49
N GLY A 101 3.33 -22.54 15.39
CA GLY A 101 4.58 -23.07 15.94
C GLY A 101 5.36 -23.98 15.00
N ASP A 102 4.83 -24.34 13.82
CA ASP A 102 5.56 -25.18 12.89
C ASP A 102 6.78 -24.44 12.32
N GLU A 103 7.94 -25.10 12.27
CA GLU A 103 9.10 -24.52 11.61
C GLU A 103 8.89 -24.29 10.11
N ILE A 104 9.46 -23.19 9.60
CA ILE A 104 9.50 -22.90 8.17
C ILE A 104 10.73 -23.56 7.53
N THR A 105 10.49 -24.44 6.55
CA THR A 105 11.54 -25.18 5.83
C THR A 105 11.78 -24.63 4.43
N ALA A 106 13.00 -24.79 3.91
CA ALA A 106 13.34 -24.40 2.54
C ALA A 106 12.47 -25.13 1.49
N GLY A 107 12.12 -26.40 1.74
CA GLY A 107 11.23 -27.16 0.86
C GLY A 107 9.81 -26.59 0.78
N GLN A 108 9.25 -26.12 1.90
CA GLN A 108 7.96 -25.41 1.92
C GLN A 108 8.04 -24.09 1.16
N VAL A 109 9.06 -23.26 1.47
CA VAL A 109 9.27 -21.96 0.82
C VAL A 109 9.38 -22.11 -0.70
N ARG A 110 10.17 -23.09 -1.18
CA ARG A 110 10.25 -23.41 -2.60
C ARG A 110 8.88 -23.71 -3.21
N ARG A 111 8.09 -24.58 -2.57
CA ARG A 111 6.75 -24.93 -3.07
C ARG A 111 5.86 -23.69 -3.17
N MET A 112 5.83 -22.88 -2.12
CA MET A 112 5.01 -21.67 -2.06
C MET A 112 5.45 -20.61 -3.08
N LEU A 113 6.76 -20.44 -3.31
CA LEU A 113 7.27 -19.59 -4.39
C LEU A 113 6.75 -20.05 -5.75
N LEU A 114 6.86 -21.35 -6.06
CA LEU A 114 6.36 -21.90 -7.32
C LEU A 114 4.84 -21.76 -7.45
N ASP A 115 4.10 -21.93 -6.35
CA ASP A 115 2.64 -21.75 -6.33
C ASP A 115 2.26 -20.28 -6.57
N ASN A 116 2.97 -19.33 -5.97
CA ASN A 116 2.80 -17.90 -6.22
C ASN A 116 3.07 -17.55 -7.69
N LEU A 117 4.15 -18.06 -8.28
CA LEU A 117 4.47 -17.84 -9.70
C LEU A 117 3.37 -18.36 -10.62
N ARG A 118 2.83 -19.56 -10.36
CA ARG A 118 1.70 -20.11 -11.13
C ARG A 118 0.43 -19.28 -10.96
N ARG A 119 0.15 -18.81 -9.74
CA ARG A 119 -1.03 -17.98 -9.46
C ARG A 119 -0.94 -16.60 -10.14
N LEU A 120 0.27 -16.09 -10.32
CA LEU A 120 0.53 -14.81 -10.97
C LEU A 120 0.66 -14.92 -12.49
N ASP A 121 0.55 -16.11 -13.06
CA ASP A 121 0.62 -16.31 -14.51
C ASP A 121 -0.41 -15.42 -15.25
N GLY A 122 0.03 -14.77 -16.32
CA GLY A 122 -0.77 -13.80 -17.08
C GLY A 122 -1.03 -12.45 -16.41
N THR A 123 -0.51 -12.19 -15.20
CA THR A 123 -0.54 -10.85 -14.58
C THR A 123 0.69 -10.02 -14.99
N ALA A 124 0.65 -8.70 -14.77
CA ALA A 124 1.81 -7.84 -14.99
C ALA A 124 3.04 -8.33 -14.22
N LEU A 125 2.90 -8.59 -12.91
CA LEU A 125 3.99 -9.10 -12.09
C LEU A 125 4.46 -10.49 -12.54
N GLY A 126 3.57 -11.37 -12.97
CA GLY A 126 3.94 -12.68 -13.52
C GLY A 126 4.76 -12.58 -14.80
N LEU A 127 4.41 -11.66 -15.70
CA LEU A 127 5.18 -11.36 -16.90
C LEU A 127 6.56 -10.79 -16.56
N ASP A 128 6.63 -9.89 -15.56
CA ASP A 128 7.90 -9.34 -15.08
C ASP A 128 8.78 -10.44 -14.44
N LEU A 129 8.17 -11.45 -13.81
CA LEU A 129 8.88 -12.57 -13.18
C LEU A 129 9.15 -13.76 -14.13
N ALA A 130 8.76 -13.68 -15.40
CA ALA A 130 8.88 -14.77 -16.38
C ALA A 130 10.33 -15.22 -16.65
N LYS A 131 11.32 -14.42 -16.25
CA LYS A 131 12.74 -14.78 -16.33
C LYS A 131 13.19 -15.78 -15.26
N ILE A 132 12.37 -16.08 -14.24
CA ILE A 132 12.71 -17.14 -13.27
C ILE A 132 12.71 -18.49 -13.99
N ASN A 133 13.89 -19.10 -14.09
CA ASN A 133 14.09 -20.39 -14.73
C ASN A 133 13.91 -21.55 -13.74
N ASP A 134 14.47 -21.42 -12.54
CA ASP A 134 14.49 -22.50 -11.55
C ASP A 134 14.52 -21.95 -10.12
N VAL A 135 13.87 -22.66 -9.20
CA VAL A 135 13.88 -22.38 -7.77
C VAL A 135 14.28 -23.67 -7.06
N ARG A 136 15.39 -23.64 -6.32
CA ARG A 136 15.95 -24.80 -5.62
C ARG A 136 15.96 -24.58 -4.13
N ALA A 137 15.54 -25.60 -3.39
CA ALA A 137 15.79 -25.70 -1.96
C ALA A 137 17.09 -26.48 -1.79
N MET A 138 18.12 -25.79 -1.33
CA MET A 138 19.44 -26.37 -1.08
C MET A 138 19.47 -26.96 0.34
N THR A 139 20.57 -27.60 0.72
CA THR A 139 20.75 -28.13 2.07
C THR A 139 20.61 -27.03 3.12
N GLY A 140 19.96 -27.36 4.24
CA GLY A 140 19.70 -26.41 5.31
C GLY A 140 18.59 -25.41 4.96
N LYS A 141 18.77 -24.15 5.37
CA LYS A 141 17.81 -23.05 5.17
C LYS A 141 18.24 -22.14 4.03
N VAL A 142 18.51 -22.72 2.86
CA VAL A 142 19.02 -21.99 1.69
C VAL A 142 18.12 -22.21 0.47
N ILE A 143 17.76 -21.12 -0.20
CA ILE A 143 17.01 -21.12 -1.46
C ILE A 143 17.87 -20.49 -2.54
N GLU A 144 17.99 -21.14 -3.70
CA GLU A 144 18.61 -20.56 -4.89
C GLU A 144 17.53 -20.30 -5.94
N ILE A 145 17.49 -19.09 -6.50
CA ILE A 145 16.64 -18.74 -7.65
C ILE A 145 17.55 -18.41 -8.83
N LYS A 146 17.34 -19.10 -9.95
CA LYS A 146 18.08 -18.90 -11.20
C LYS A 146 17.24 -18.17 -12.23
N LEU A 147 17.84 -17.21 -12.91
CA LEU A 147 17.22 -16.41 -13.96
C LEU A 147 17.74 -16.82 -15.35
N THR A 148 16.94 -16.60 -16.39
CA THR A 148 17.36 -16.77 -17.79
C THR A 148 18.20 -15.60 -18.31
N GLY A 149 18.21 -14.47 -17.61
CA GLY A 149 19.02 -13.30 -17.92
C GLY A 149 19.01 -12.28 -16.78
N PRO A 150 19.95 -11.30 -16.77
CA PRO A 150 20.03 -10.33 -15.69
C PRO A 150 18.75 -9.51 -15.53
N MET A 151 18.39 -9.22 -14.28
CA MET A 151 17.20 -8.44 -13.92
C MET A 151 17.51 -7.54 -12.72
N PRO A 152 17.92 -6.28 -12.95
CA PRO A 152 18.33 -5.36 -11.88
C PRO A 152 17.25 -5.16 -10.81
N ASP A 153 15.98 -5.06 -11.19
CA ASP A 153 14.85 -4.85 -10.27
C ASP A 153 14.32 -6.16 -9.65
N PHE A 154 15.00 -7.29 -9.81
CA PHE A 154 14.49 -8.60 -9.40
C PHE A 154 14.07 -8.65 -7.92
N LEU A 155 14.90 -8.10 -7.02
CA LEU A 155 14.60 -8.08 -5.59
C LEU A 155 13.37 -7.22 -5.27
N ARG A 156 13.13 -6.15 -6.03
CA ARG A 156 11.94 -5.30 -5.89
C ARG A 156 10.67 -6.00 -6.35
N LEU A 157 10.75 -6.80 -7.41
CA LEU A 157 9.65 -7.67 -7.84
C LEU A 157 9.38 -8.77 -6.82
N LEU A 158 10.43 -9.33 -6.22
CA LEU A 158 10.31 -10.37 -5.19
C LEU A 158 9.78 -9.84 -3.85
N ALA A 159 9.94 -8.54 -3.58
CA ALA A 159 9.45 -7.87 -2.38
C ALA A 159 7.96 -7.46 -2.45
N GLN A 160 7.28 -7.70 -3.58
CA GLN A 160 5.85 -7.41 -3.71
C GLN A 160 5.03 -8.30 -2.76
N PRO A 161 3.95 -7.79 -2.13
CA PRO A 161 3.09 -8.58 -1.25
C PRO A 161 2.49 -9.82 -1.91
N GLU A 162 2.30 -9.82 -3.23
CA GLU A 162 1.88 -10.97 -4.03
C GLU A 162 2.82 -12.18 -3.90
N MET A 163 4.09 -11.94 -3.60
CA MET A 163 5.11 -12.97 -3.39
C MET A 163 5.16 -13.44 -1.94
N GLY A 164 4.28 -12.92 -1.08
CA GLY A 164 4.16 -13.30 0.31
C GLY A 164 3.73 -14.75 0.52
N PHE A 165 4.12 -15.30 1.67
CA PHE A 165 3.88 -16.69 2.00
C PHE A 165 2.66 -16.85 2.89
N VAL A 166 1.68 -17.64 2.47
CA VAL A 166 0.45 -17.92 3.23
C VAL A 166 0.26 -19.42 3.46
N ARG A 167 0.01 -19.82 4.71
CA ARG A 167 -0.30 -21.20 5.08
C ARG A 167 -1.56 -21.25 5.94
N ASP A 168 -2.51 -22.10 5.56
CA ASP A 168 -3.77 -22.29 6.29
C ASP A 168 -4.53 -20.98 6.56
N GLY A 169 -4.50 -20.06 5.57
CA GLY A 169 -5.13 -18.74 5.66
C GLY A 169 -4.36 -17.71 6.51
N ARG A 170 -3.18 -18.05 7.01
CA ARG A 170 -2.33 -17.14 7.79
C ARG A 170 -1.05 -16.80 7.03
N GLY A 171 -0.81 -15.51 6.84
CA GLY A 171 0.39 -14.99 6.20
C GLY A 171 1.63 -15.03 7.09
N PHE A 172 2.79 -15.12 6.47
CA PHE A 172 4.09 -14.86 7.07
C PHE A 172 4.42 -13.38 6.90
N GLY A 173 3.88 -12.53 7.75
CA GLY A 173 4.13 -11.09 7.72
C GLY A 173 4.25 -10.50 9.12
N PRO A 174 4.37 -9.17 9.24
CA PRO A 174 4.52 -8.52 10.53
C PRO A 174 3.26 -8.57 11.39
N MET A 175 2.09 -8.80 10.79
CA MET A 175 0.80 -8.79 11.48
C MET A 175 -0.08 -9.99 11.10
N GLN A 176 -1.08 -10.28 11.93
CA GLN A 176 -2.20 -11.15 11.61
C GLN A 176 -3.52 -10.38 11.66
N GLY A 177 -4.39 -10.62 10.68
CA GLY A 177 -5.74 -10.08 10.65
C GLY A 177 -6.78 -11.07 11.18
N ALA A 178 -7.74 -10.55 11.94
CA ALA A 178 -8.95 -11.26 12.34
C ALA A 178 -10.16 -10.32 12.21
N HIS A 179 -11.32 -10.86 11.84
CA HIS A 179 -12.56 -10.08 11.81
C HIS A 179 -13.05 -9.79 13.22
N GLU A 180 -13.52 -8.56 13.44
CA GLU A 180 -14.24 -8.10 14.63
C GLU A 180 -15.70 -7.86 14.26
N ASP A 181 -16.61 -8.03 15.23
CA ASP A 181 -18.03 -7.67 15.21
C ASP A 181 -18.73 -7.71 13.84
N GLY A 182 -19.41 -8.82 13.52
CA GLY A 182 -20.26 -8.91 12.32
C GLY A 182 -19.53 -9.01 10.98
N GLY A 183 -18.20 -8.83 10.95
CA GLY A 183 -17.34 -9.07 9.78
C GLY A 183 -16.86 -7.81 9.05
N ASP A 184 -17.35 -6.63 9.43
CA ASP A 184 -17.10 -5.36 8.72
C ASP A 184 -15.79 -4.67 9.15
N ILE A 185 -15.19 -5.12 10.25
CA ILE A 185 -13.92 -4.60 10.77
C ILE A 185 -12.87 -5.72 10.79
N ILE A 186 -11.65 -5.40 10.36
CA ILE A 186 -10.49 -6.30 10.51
C ILE A 186 -9.50 -5.70 11.50
N VAL A 187 -9.18 -6.47 12.54
CA VAL A 187 -8.18 -6.13 13.54
C VAL A 187 -6.85 -6.77 13.14
N LEU A 188 -5.86 -5.94 12.84
CA LEU A 188 -4.47 -6.36 12.66
C LEU A 188 -3.74 -6.30 14.01
N THR A 189 -3.13 -7.42 14.38
CA THR A 189 -2.29 -7.55 15.58
C THR A 189 -0.88 -7.93 15.15
N ALA A 190 0.13 -7.22 15.66
CA ALA A 190 1.53 -7.50 15.39
C ALA A 190 1.95 -8.89 15.92
N LEU A 191 2.90 -9.53 15.25
CA LEU A 191 3.47 -10.80 15.68
C LEU A 191 4.77 -10.64 16.47
N PRO A 192 5.00 -11.51 17.47
CA PRO A 192 6.26 -11.61 18.19
C PRO A 192 7.48 -11.66 17.24
N PRO A 193 8.53 -10.85 17.50
CA PRO A 193 9.73 -10.82 16.67
C PRO A 193 10.41 -12.19 16.51
N ASP A 194 10.47 -12.97 17.59
CA ASP A 194 11.14 -14.26 17.66
C ASP A 194 10.49 -15.34 16.79
N MET A 195 9.15 -15.36 16.69
CA MET A 195 8.46 -16.21 15.71
C MET A 195 8.87 -15.90 14.26
N ARG A 196 9.23 -14.64 13.98
CA ARG A 196 9.76 -14.22 12.67
C ARG A 196 11.26 -14.42 12.54
N GLY A 197 11.91 -15.05 13.51
CA GLY A 197 13.34 -15.30 13.54
C GLY A 197 14.18 -14.04 13.80
N LEU A 198 13.57 -13.01 14.40
CA LEU A 198 14.26 -11.81 14.90
C LEU A 198 14.65 -12.02 16.38
N PRO A 199 15.58 -11.22 16.92
CA PRO A 199 15.87 -11.25 18.35
C PRO A 199 14.61 -11.01 19.19
N ALA A 200 14.43 -11.79 20.25
CA ALA A 200 13.37 -11.56 21.22
C ALA A 200 13.56 -10.19 21.88
N LEU A 201 12.48 -9.42 21.98
CA LEU A 201 12.45 -8.11 22.61
C LEU A 201 11.55 -8.17 23.84
N ALA A 202 12.08 -7.76 24.99
CA ALA A 202 11.28 -7.66 26.21
C ALA A 202 10.23 -6.55 26.04
N ASN A 203 9.01 -6.80 26.55
CA ASN A 203 7.89 -5.87 26.51
C ASN A 203 7.54 -5.37 25.09
N TRP A 204 7.77 -6.18 24.05
CA TRP A 204 7.49 -5.78 22.67
C TRP A 204 6.00 -5.44 22.48
N GLU A 205 5.11 -6.12 23.22
CA GLU A 205 3.67 -5.86 23.21
C GLU A 205 3.34 -4.41 23.60
N GLU A 206 4.08 -3.83 24.56
CA GLU A 206 3.91 -2.43 25.02
C GLU A 206 4.30 -1.41 23.94
N THR A 207 5.12 -1.82 22.98
CA THR A 207 5.58 -0.97 21.86
C THR A 207 4.73 -1.11 20.61
N THR A 208 3.72 -1.98 20.63
CA THR A 208 2.83 -2.23 19.50
C THR A 208 1.39 -1.83 19.81
N ARG A 209 0.66 -1.40 18.79
CA ARG A 209 -0.78 -1.11 18.87
C ARG A 209 -1.51 -1.98 17.86
N LYS A 210 -2.72 -2.42 18.23
CA LYS A 210 -3.64 -3.04 17.26
C LYS A 210 -4.09 -2.00 16.25
N ILE A 211 -4.38 -2.42 15.03
CA ILE A 211 -4.95 -1.56 13.98
C ILE A 211 -6.33 -2.10 13.64
N ARG A 212 -7.35 -1.25 13.67
CA ARG A 212 -8.71 -1.59 13.27
C ARG A 212 -8.96 -1.01 11.89
N VAL A 213 -9.28 -1.86 10.93
CA VAL A 213 -9.43 -1.47 9.53
C VAL A 213 -10.89 -1.56 9.13
N HIS A 214 -11.39 -0.44 8.63
CA HIS A 214 -12.75 -0.25 8.15
C HIS A 214 -12.72 -0.01 6.64
N ALA A 215 -13.74 -0.48 5.91
CA ALA A 215 -13.97 -0.05 4.53
C ALA A 215 -15.22 0.85 4.47
N LEU A 216 -15.01 2.12 4.14
CA LEU A 216 -16.05 3.15 4.12
C LEU A 216 -16.07 3.82 2.74
N SER A 217 -17.23 4.33 2.32
CA SER A 217 -17.25 5.21 1.13
C SER A 217 -16.47 6.49 1.40
N ALA A 218 -16.02 7.19 0.34
CA ALA A 218 -15.23 8.41 0.51
C ALA A 218 -15.90 9.47 1.42
N PRO A 219 -17.20 9.80 1.28
CA PRO A 219 -17.86 10.75 2.17
C PRO A 219 -17.89 10.27 3.63
N GLN A 220 -18.17 8.98 3.86
CA GLN A 220 -18.21 8.41 5.20
C GLN A 220 -16.84 8.38 5.87
N ALA A 221 -15.79 8.02 5.12
CA ALA A 221 -14.42 7.97 5.63
C ALA A 221 -13.93 9.36 6.05
N VAL A 222 -14.23 10.39 5.25
CA VAL A 222 -13.85 11.77 5.58
C VAL A 222 -14.62 12.30 6.78
N GLU A 223 -15.92 12.02 6.88
CA GLU A 223 -16.72 12.39 8.06
C GLU A 223 -16.22 11.70 9.33
N ALA A 224 -15.93 10.39 9.26
CA ALA A 224 -15.39 9.63 10.37
C ALA A 224 -14.01 10.17 10.82
N PHE A 225 -13.19 10.65 9.88
CA PHE A 225 -11.92 11.29 10.22
C PHE A 225 -12.14 12.66 10.87
N ALA A 226 -13.06 13.47 10.33
CA ALA A 226 -13.38 14.80 10.87
C ALA A 226 -13.98 14.73 12.28
N SER A 227 -14.76 13.69 12.58
CA SER A 227 -15.34 13.44 13.90
C SER A 227 -14.37 12.80 14.90
N GLY A 228 -13.20 12.34 14.43
CA GLY A 228 -12.21 11.62 15.23
C GLY A 228 -12.56 10.16 15.53
N GLU A 229 -13.49 9.57 14.78
CA GLU A 229 -13.81 8.13 14.84
C GLU A 229 -12.70 7.27 14.22
N VAL A 230 -12.02 7.78 13.18
CA VAL A 230 -10.82 7.13 12.61
C VAL A 230 -9.62 8.07 12.66
N ASP A 231 -8.44 7.51 12.90
CA ASP A 231 -7.16 8.22 12.98
C ASP A 231 -6.53 8.45 11.60
N LEU A 232 -6.90 7.65 10.59
CA LEU A 232 -6.28 7.66 9.27
C LEU A 232 -7.28 7.25 8.17
N VAL A 233 -7.25 7.97 7.04
CA VAL A 233 -7.97 7.61 5.82
C VAL A 233 -6.98 7.27 4.71
N LEU A 234 -7.14 6.11 4.08
CA LEU A 234 -6.31 5.63 2.98
C LEU A 234 -7.12 5.43 1.69
N ASN A 235 -6.40 5.29 0.58
CA ASN A 235 -6.95 5.00 -0.76
C ASN A 235 -7.85 6.11 -1.35
N GLY A 236 -7.68 7.36 -0.90
CA GLY A 236 -8.31 8.51 -1.54
C GLY A 236 -7.79 8.76 -2.95
N ARG A 237 -8.69 9.13 -3.86
CA ARG A 237 -8.38 9.46 -5.26
C ARG A 237 -8.61 10.95 -5.52
N VAL A 238 -8.15 11.41 -6.69
CA VAL A 238 -8.43 12.78 -7.16
C VAL A 238 -9.94 13.08 -7.20
N SER A 239 -10.77 12.08 -7.51
CA SER A 239 -12.24 12.19 -7.48
C SER A 239 -12.82 12.42 -6.10
N ASP A 240 -12.09 12.04 -5.05
CA ASP A 240 -12.56 12.05 -3.66
C ASP A 240 -12.12 13.35 -2.95
N LEU A 241 -11.17 14.09 -3.53
CA LEU A 241 -10.67 15.36 -2.99
C LEU A 241 -11.76 16.40 -2.68
N PRO A 242 -12.86 16.53 -3.47
CA PRO A 242 -13.94 17.45 -3.12
C PRO A 242 -14.62 17.15 -1.78
N HIS A 243 -14.50 15.92 -1.26
CA HIS A 243 -15.02 15.56 0.06
C HIS A 243 -14.07 15.99 1.19
N ALA A 244 -12.77 16.10 0.93
CA ALA A 244 -11.78 16.44 1.93
C ALA A 244 -11.76 17.96 2.21
N ASP A 245 -11.69 18.34 3.48
CA ASP A 245 -11.49 19.74 3.84
C ASP A 245 -10.06 20.18 3.50
N THR A 246 -9.92 20.92 2.41
CA THR A 246 -8.65 21.49 1.92
C THR A 246 -8.40 22.91 2.44
N GLY A 247 -9.18 23.35 3.43
CA GLY A 247 -9.07 24.68 4.02
C GLY A 247 -7.74 24.94 4.75
N PRO A 248 -7.42 26.21 5.06
CA PRO A 248 -6.14 26.58 5.67
C PRO A 248 -5.85 25.95 7.04
N LEU A 249 -6.90 25.51 7.74
CA LEU A 249 -6.86 24.86 9.06
C LEU A 249 -6.56 23.36 8.96
N SER A 250 -6.72 22.76 7.78
CA SER A 250 -6.44 21.35 7.48
C SER A 250 -5.01 21.13 6.97
N ARG A 251 -4.12 22.13 7.13
CA ARG A 251 -2.73 22.03 6.70
C ARG A 251 -2.03 20.89 7.46
N GLY A 252 -1.65 19.85 6.73
CA GLY A 252 -0.93 18.69 7.24
C GLY A 252 -1.80 17.44 7.48
N THR A 253 -3.12 17.54 7.38
CA THR A 253 -4.03 16.37 7.47
C THR A 253 -4.16 15.65 6.14
N ILE A 254 -4.10 16.39 5.03
CA ILE A 254 -4.10 15.82 3.68
C ILE A 254 -2.65 15.58 3.24
N ARG A 255 -2.33 14.32 2.93
CA ARG A 255 -1.09 13.92 2.28
C ARG A 255 -1.39 13.45 0.86
N ILE A 256 -0.71 14.06 -0.11
CA ILE A 256 -0.80 13.69 -1.51
C ILE A 256 0.54 13.05 -1.88
N ASP A 257 0.51 11.74 -2.09
CA ASP A 257 1.69 11.01 -2.54
C ASP A 257 1.75 11.02 -4.07
N ALA A 258 2.94 11.29 -4.61
CA ALA A 258 3.15 11.24 -6.05
C ALA A 258 3.01 9.80 -6.54
N ALA A 259 1.95 9.52 -7.31
CA ALA A 259 1.80 8.24 -7.97
C ALA A 259 2.81 8.13 -9.14
N LEU A 260 3.61 7.07 -9.16
CA LEU A 260 4.39 6.71 -10.33
C LEU A 260 3.45 6.16 -11.40
N GLY A 261 3.00 7.03 -12.30
CA GLY A 261 2.06 6.67 -13.35
C GLY A 261 1.74 7.82 -14.27
N LEU A 262 0.92 7.54 -15.28
CA LEU A 262 0.43 8.53 -16.22
C LEU A 262 -1.08 8.65 -16.10
N LEU A 263 -1.57 9.88 -16.06
CA LEU A 263 -2.94 10.18 -16.42
C LEU A 263 -2.95 10.71 -17.85
N GLY A 264 -3.70 10.05 -18.74
CA GLY A 264 -3.78 10.47 -20.13
C GLY A 264 -4.77 9.64 -20.94
N LEU A 265 -4.82 9.93 -22.24
CA LEU A 265 -5.65 9.21 -23.20
C LEU A 265 -4.82 8.13 -23.89
N ALA A 266 -5.36 6.90 -23.92
CA ALA A 266 -4.76 5.78 -24.65
C ALA A 266 -5.59 5.49 -25.90
N VAL A 267 -4.93 5.38 -27.05
CA VAL A 267 -5.58 4.96 -28.30
C VAL A 267 -5.83 3.45 -28.23
N ARG A 268 -7.10 3.06 -28.23
CA ARG A 268 -7.55 1.66 -28.11
C ARG A 268 -7.85 1.01 -29.46
N ASN A 269 -8.22 1.82 -30.45
CA ASN A 269 -8.50 1.40 -31.83
C ASN A 269 -7.78 2.36 -32.78
N GLU A 270 -7.05 1.81 -33.74
CA GLU A 270 -6.31 2.53 -34.78
C GLU A 270 -7.04 2.53 -36.13
N GLU A 271 -8.38 2.44 -36.11
CA GLU A 271 -9.22 2.58 -37.30
C GLU A 271 -9.75 4.02 -37.44
N GLY A 272 -10.13 4.38 -38.67
CA GLY A 272 -10.75 5.68 -38.97
C GLY A 272 -9.81 6.87 -38.70
N LEU A 273 -10.31 7.89 -37.98
CA LEU A 273 -9.58 9.13 -37.72
C LEU A 273 -8.24 8.89 -37.00
N LEU A 274 -8.16 7.90 -36.13
CA LEU A 274 -6.95 7.61 -35.36
C LEU A 274 -5.98 6.68 -36.09
N ALA A 275 -6.29 6.24 -37.31
CA ALA A 275 -5.41 5.36 -38.08
C ALA A 275 -4.10 6.02 -38.48
N GLN A 276 -4.13 7.31 -38.79
CA GLN A 276 -2.95 8.04 -39.25
C GLN A 276 -2.22 8.70 -38.08
N ALA A 277 -0.91 8.45 -37.97
CA ALA A 277 -0.08 9.04 -36.92
C ALA A 277 -0.17 10.58 -36.84
N PRO A 278 -0.20 11.35 -37.95
CA PRO A 278 -0.33 12.81 -37.88
C PRO A 278 -1.63 13.30 -37.22
N LEU A 279 -2.73 12.54 -37.34
CA LEU A 279 -4.01 12.90 -36.72
C LEU A 279 -3.98 12.65 -35.21
N ARG A 280 -3.32 11.58 -34.76
CA ARG A 280 -3.07 11.33 -33.33
C ARG A 280 -2.17 12.40 -32.73
N GLU A 281 -1.16 12.85 -33.48
CA GLU A 281 -0.27 13.95 -33.09
C GLU A 281 -1.04 15.27 -32.96
N ALA A 282 -1.86 15.63 -33.95
CA ALA A 282 -2.71 16.84 -33.89
C ALA A 282 -3.65 16.83 -32.67
N LEU A 283 -4.28 15.69 -32.37
CA LEU A 283 -5.11 15.55 -31.16
C LEU A 283 -4.28 15.70 -29.87
N ALA A 284 -3.08 15.13 -29.81
CA ALA A 284 -2.20 15.26 -28.65
C ALA A 284 -1.71 16.70 -28.44
N MET A 285 -1.54 17.48 -29.51
CA MET A 285 -1.20 18.91 -29.47
C MET A 285 -2.38 19.78 -29.05
N ALA A 286 -3.61 19.41 -29.43
CA ALA A 286 -4.82 20.16 -29.08
C ALA A 286 -5.19 20.11 -27.58
N ILE A 287 -4.61 19.19 -26.81
CA ILE A 287 -4.85 19.06 -25.37
C ILE A 287 -4.00 20.08 -24.60
N ASP A 288 -4.67 21.10 -24.05
CA ASP A 288 -4.09 21.99 -23.05
C ASP A 288 -3.94 21.27 -21.71
N ARG A 289 -2.79 20.60 -21.54
CA ARG A 289 -2.48 19.82 -20.33
C ARG A 289 -2.38 20.70 -19.10
N SER A 290 -1.85 21.92 -19.24
CA SER A 290 -1.65 22.86 -18.14
C SER A 290 -2.99 23.34 -17.60
N ALA A 291 -3.92 23.73 -18.48
CA ALA A 291 -5.27 24.11 -18.08
C ALA A 291 -6.02 22.93 -17.42
N LEU A 292 -5.85 21.71 -17.95
CA LEU A 292 -6.51 20.52 -17.41
C LEU A 292 -6.06 20.21 -15.98
N ILE A 293 -4.75 20.23 -15.70
CA ILE A 293 -4.26 19.94 -14.34
C ILE A 293 -4.53 21.10 -13.37
N GLN A 294 -4.53 22.35 -13.85
CA GLN A 294 -4.77 23.53 -13.01
C GLN A 294 -6.16 23.51 -12.36
N ALA A 295 -7.16 22.94 -13.04
CA ALA A 295 -8.51 22.79 -12.51
C ALA A 295 -8.58 21.98 -11.20
N PHE A 296 -7.63 21.08 -10.96
CA PHE A 296 -7.55 20.29 -9.72
C PHE A 296 -6.80 21.00 -8.59
N ASN A 297 -6.03 22.05 -8.91
CA ASN A 297 -5.22 22.82 -7.95
C ASN A 297 -4.31 21.94 -7.05
N ILE A 298 -3.78 20.84 -7.59
CA ILE A 298 -2.89 19.92 -6.86
C ILE A 298 -1.44 20.36 -7.06
N GLY A 299 -0.78 20.73 -5.96
CA GLY A 299 0.64 21.06 -5.97
C GLY A 299 1.51 19.89 -6.43
N GLY A 300 2.50 20.18 -7.28
CA GLY A 300 3.46 19.18 -7.75
C GLY A 300 2.97 18.28 -8.90
N TRP A 301 1.71 18.38 -9.33
CA TRP A 301 1.25 17.71 -10.55
C TRP A 301 1.86 18.41 -11.77
N GLN A 302 2.70 17.69 -12.52
CA GLN A 302 3.37 18.19 -13.72
C GLN A 302 2.72 17.61 -14.98
N ALA A 303 2.44 18.47 -15.95
CA ALA A 303 2.06 18.04 -17.30
C ALA A 303 3.25 17.36 -17.98
N SER A 304 3.02 16.19 -18.56
CA SER A 304 4.02 15.47 -19.37
C SER A 304 3.45 15.14 -20.74
N PRO A 305 4.19 15.40 -21.83
CA PRO A 305 3.87 14.87 -23.15
C PRO A 305 4.51 13.48 -23.40
N GLU A 306 5.27 12.97 -22.42
CA GLU A 306 6.02 11.72 -22.49
C GLU A 306 5.36 10.62 -21.66
N VAL A 307 5.43 9.38 -22.14
CA VAL A 307 4.90 8.18 -21.46
C VAL A 307 5.78 7.78 -20.26
N VAL A 308 7.09 8.04 -20.31
CA VAL A 308 7.96 7.80 -19.17
C VAL A 308 8.22 9.14 -18.49
N PRO A 309 7.88 9.34 -17.20
CA PRO A 309 8.17 10.57 -16.49
C PRO A 309 9.67 10.87 -16.51
N ARG A 310 10.06 12.11 -16.82
CA ARG A 310 11.49 12.51 -16.94
C ARG A 310 12.33 12.20 -15.72
N SER A 311 11.75 12.20 -14.52
CA SER A 311 12.44 11.80 -13.29
C SER A 311 12.92 10.35 -13.27
N MET A 312 12.37 9.49 -14.14
CA MET A 312 12.80 8.09 -14.30
C MET A 312 13.87 7.90 -15.37
N TRP A 313 14.12 8.92 -16.19
CA TRP A 313 15.19 8.87 -17.18
C TRP A 313 16.49 9.06 -16.43
N GLY A 314 17.34 8.05 -16.42
CA GLY A 314 18.70 8.14 -15.86
C GLY A 314 19.58 9.03 -16.73
N ALA A 315 20.73 8.52 -17.17
CA ALA A 315 21.62 9.26 -18.09
C ALA A 315 21.13 9.31 -19.55
N VAL A 316 20.00 8.69 -19.87
CA VAL A 316 19.45 8.64 -21.23
C VAL A 316 18.52 9.84 -21.42
N GLU A 317 18.75 10.64 -22.45
CA GLU A 317 17.87 11.77 -22.79
C GLU A 317 16.77 11.31 -23.77
N PRO A 318 15.51 11.72 -23.60
CA PRO A 318 14.46 11.47 -24.58
C PRO A 318 14.81 11.97 -25.97
N ALA A 319 14.45 11.17 -26.97
CA ALA A 319 14.23 11.70 -28.30
C ALA A 319 13.24 12.88 -28.16
N ARG A 320 13.69 14.08 -28.54
CA ARG A 320 12.85 15.28 -28.47
C ARG A 320 11.60 15.07 -29.29
N LEU A 321 10.45 15.42 -28.72
CA LEU A 321 9.20 15.46 -29.46
C LEU A 321 9.35 16.43 -30.62
N ARG A 322 9.01 15.97 -31.83
CA ARG A 322 9.15 16.75 -33.06
C ARG A 322 8.46 18.12 -32.98
N TRP A 323 7.34 18.17 -32.27
CA TRP A 323 6.51 19.35 -32.09
C TRP A 323 6.79 20.13 -30.80
N ALA A 324 7.69 19.69 -29.92
CA ALA A 324 8.08 20.48 -28.74
C ALA A 324 8.86 21.76 -29.09
N SER A 325 9.18 21.94 -30.37
CA SER A 325 9.80 23.15 -30.95
C SER A 325 8.93 23.82 -32.01
N ALA A 326 7.69 23.36 -32.19
CA ALA A 326 6.70 24.05 -33.00
C ALA A 326 6.12 25.23 -32.19
N PRO A 327 5.93 26.40 -32.81
CA PRO A 327 5.41 27.59 -32.15
C PRO A 327 3.97 27.43 -31.64
#